data_AF-A0AAD9X0C4-F1
#
_entry.id   AF-A0AAD9X0C4-F1
#
_cell.length_a   1.000
_cell.length_b   1.000
_cell.length_c   1.000
_cell.angle_alpha   90.00
_cell.angle_beta   90.00
_cell.angle_gamma   90.00
#
_symmetry.space_group_name_H-M   'P 1'
#
loop_
_entity.id
_entity.type
_entity.pdbx_description
1 polymer ?
#
loop_
_entity_poly.entity_id
_entity_poly.type
_entity_poly.pdbx_seq_one_letter_code
_entity_poly.pdbx_strand_id
1 'polypeptide(L)'
;MKSTMTSSMKEILKTAEGDWFKGKLTRHDHFEALARIDDVLNRVPKEFAVQDRRRFMTSCFGHFMSMHRKLKFSGGVIHQLLLWVLDHDEPTDEMLFLLGIHVVRFSKVEFSLITGLRFGFVPDTSMYIVVENGIHERYFPAHDEVSLDDLRVVLTQREFEKAYDAVKLCLICMLNWITMGVDERLKIPVWQFWLVEGLNAFDAFPLGAHVYRHSIFSFKHALP
;
A
#
# COMPACT_ATOMS: atom_id res chain seq x y z
N MET A 1 26.85 30.94 10.65
CA MET A 1 26.64 30.22 9.38
C MET A 1 25.67 29.04 9.49
N LYS A 2 25.94 27.98 10.29
CA LYS A 2 25.02 26.82 10.39
C LYS A 2 23.60 27.17 10.88
N SER A 3 23.49 27.99 11.93
CA SER A 3 22.18 28.41 12.47
C SER A 3 21.37 29.28 11.48
N THR A 4 22.04 30.10 10.69
CA THR A 4 21.40 31.00 9.70
C THR A 4 20.81 30.21 8.53
N MET A 5 21.52 29.18 8.05
CA MET A 5 21.08 28.35 6.94
C MET A 5 19.87 27.49 7.32
N THR A 6 19.85 26.92 8.53
CA THR A 6 18.67 26.19 9.04
C THR A 6 17.46 27.09 9.26
N SER A 7 17.65 28.34 9.70
CA SER A 7 16.54 29.31 9.79
C SER A 7 15.92 29.62 8.42
N SER A 8 16.73 29.85 7.39
CA SER A 8 16.22 30.11 6.04
C SER A 8 15.49 28.90 5.44
N MET A 9 15.91 27.67 5.75
CA MET A 9 15.21 26.46 5.27
C MET A 9 13.92 26.16 6.02
N LYS A 10 13.73 26.71 7.22
CA LYS A 10 12.46 26.59 7.95
C LYS A 10 11.37 27.50 7.39
N GLU A 11 11.75 28.55 6.67
CA GLU A 11 10.79 29.47 6.02
C GLU A 11 10.05 28.81 4.85
N ILE A 12 10.64 27.75 4.26
CA ILE A 12 10.06 26.98 3.15
C ILE A 12 9.39 25.68 3.62
N LEU A 13 9.09 25.53 4.92
CA LEU A 13 8.31 24.39 5.40
C LEU A 13 6.88 24.49 4.86
N LYS A 14 6.34 23.36 4.41
CA LYS A 14 4.93 23.26 3.98
C LYS A 14 3.97 23.67 5.11
N THR A 15 4.25 23.19 6.32
CA THR A 15 3.50 23.56 7.53
C THR A 15 4.41 24.38 8.43
N ALA A 16 4.09 25.67 8.61
CA ALA A 16 4.88 26.58 9.43
C ALA A 16 4.94 26.09 10.89
N GLU A 17 6.07 26.34 11.58
CA GLU A 17 6.27 25.85 12.96
C GLU A 17 5.19 26.33 13.94
N GLY A 18 4.59 27.50 13.70
CA GLY A 18 3.48 28.03 14.50
C GLY A 18 2.19 27.22 14.38
N ASP A 19 2.01 26.49 13.28
CA ASP A 19 0.82 25.68 12.98
C ASP A 19 1.02 24.21 13.36
N TRP A 20 2.18 23.86 13.93
CA TRP A 20 2.46 22.50 14.34
C TRP A 20 1.54 22.05 15.46
N PHE A 21 0.92 20.90 15.26
CA PHE A 21 0.07 20.26 16.25
C PHE A 21 0.56 18.87 16.58
N LYS A 22 0.22 18.38 17.78
CA LYS A 22 0.45 16.98 18.14
C LYS A 22 -0.54 16.12 17.36
N GLY A 23 -0.02 15.22 16.53
CA GLY A 23 -0.83 14.19 15.90
C GLY A 23 -1.61 13.42 16.95
N LYS A 24 -2.93 13.36 16.83
CA LYS A 24 -3.76 12.47 17.64
C LYS A 24 -3.57 11.06 17.09
N LEU A 25 -2.91 10.18 17.85
CA LEU A 25 -2.96 8.75 17.59
C LEU A 25 -4.39 8.28 17.86
N THR A 26 -5.22 8.23 16.83
CA THR A 26 -6.50 7.51 16.91
C THR A 26 -6.19 6.03 17.08
N ARG A 27 -6.82 5.41 18.07
CA ARG A 27 -6.59 4.00 18.45
C ARG A 27 -6.91 2.99 17.35
N HIS A 28 -7.58 3.40 16.27
CA HIS A 28 -8.43 2.48 15.53
C HIS A 28 -7.80 1.72 14.35
N ASP A 29 -6.77 2.18 13.65
CA ASP A 29 -6.67 1.72 12.24
C ASP A 29 -5.40 0.97 11.81
N HIS A 30 -4.36 0.82 12.64
CA HIS A 30 -3.10 0.22 12.15
C HIS A 30 -2.64 -1.05 12.85
N PHE A 31 -2.71 -1.17 14.18
CA PHE A 31 -2.28 -2.41 14.84
C PHE A 31 -3.27 -3.56 14.64
N GLU A 32 -4.57 -3.26 14.60
CA GLU A 32 -5.60 -4.26 14.32
C GLU A 32 -5.59 -4.64 12.84
N ALA A 33 -5.43 -3.66 11.93
CA ALA A 33 -5.19 -3.93 10.51
C ALA A 33 -3.93 -4.78 10.30
N LEU A 34 -2.81 -4.48 10.97
CA LEU A 34 -1.59 -5.31 10.90
C LEU A 34 -1.77 -6.70 11.49
N ALA A 35 -2.56 -6.87 12.56
CA ALA A 35 -2.89 -8.19 13.11
C ALA A 35 -3.84 -8.98 12.20
N ARG A 36 -4.78 -8.31 11.51
CA ARG A 36 -5.68 -8.89 10.50
C ARG A 36 -4.92 -9.26 9.23
N ILE A 37 -4.00 -8.39 8.81
CA ILE A 37 -2.98 -8.65 7.80
C ILE A 37 -2.15 -9.87 8.23
N ASP A 38 -1.69 -9.93 9.49
CA ASP A 38 -0.94 -11.07 10.00
C ASP A 38 -1.79 -12.36 10.02
N ASP A 39 -3.09 -12.28 10.31
CA ASP A 39 -4.00 -13.42 10.21
C ASP A 39 -4.12 -13.93 8.77
N VAL A 40 -4.37 -13.01 7.82
CA VAL A 40 -4.47 -13.30 6.39
C VAL A 40 -3.13 -13.76 5.79
N LEU A 41 -1.99 -13.31 6.31
CA LEU A 41 -0.67 -13.58 5.75
C LEU A 41 0.13 -14.66 6.47
N ASN A 42 -0.12 -14.91 7.75
CA ASN A 42 0.54 -15.96 8.52
C ASN A 42 -0.36 -17.18 8.73
N ARG A 43 -1.69 -17.08 8.75
CA ARG A 43 -2.55 -18.25 8.96
C ARG A 43 -3.03 -18.85 7.65
N VAL A 44 -3.60 -18.04 6.75
CA VAL A 44 -4.11 -18.54 5.47
C VAL A 44 -2.98 -19.21 4.63
N PRO A 45 -1.76 -18.65 4.53
CA PRO A 45 -0.68 -19.28 3.74
C PRO A 45 0.02 -20.47 4.40
N LYS A 46 -0.27 -20.78 5.67
CA LYS A 46 0.18 -22.03 6.29
C LYS A 46 -0.68 -23.22 5.91
N GLU A 47 -1.91 -22.95 5.49
CA GLU A 47 -2.89 -23.94 5.07
C GLU A 47 -3.04 -24.01 3.56
N PHE A 48 -2.38 -23.09 2.84
CA PHE A 48 -2.16 -23.21 1.41
C PHE A 48 -1.55 -24.56 1.06
N ALA A 49 -2.03 -25.13 -0.04
CA ALA A 49 -1.29 -26.16 -0.74
C ALA A 49 0.15 -25.68 -1.01
N VAL A 50 1.11 -26.60 -1.00
CA VAL A 50 2.54 -26.27 -1.17
C VAL A 50 2.78 -25.41 -2.42
N GLN A 51 2.03 -25.67 -3.49
CA GLN A 51 2.12 -24.92 -4.75
C GLN A 51 1.63 -23.48 -4.61
N ASP A 52 0.49 -23.26 -3.94
CA ASP A 52 -0.07 -21.92 -3.68
C ASP A 52 0.86 -21.09 -2.80
N ARG A 53 1.40 -21.70 -1.75
CA ARG A 53 2.39 -21.06 -0.87
C ARG A 53 3.63 -20.64 -1.64
N ARG A 54 4.17 -21.54 -2.47
CA ARG A 54 5.31 -21.23 -3.32
C ARG A 54 4.97 -20.08 -4.25
N ARG A 55 3.82 -20.13 -4.92
CA ARG A 55 3.40 -19.11 -5.89
C ARG A 55 3.27 -17.73 -5.25
N PHE A 56 2.66 -17.65 -4.07
CA PHE A 56 2.53 -16.40 -3.32
C PHE A 56 3.90 -15.86 -2.89
N MET A 57 4.79 -16.70 -2.35
CA MET A 57 6.13 -16.28 -1.93
C MET A 57 7.03 -15.84 -3.10
N THR A 58 6.78 -16.32 -4.31
CA THR A 58 7.50 -15.90 -5.53
C THR A 58 6.85 -14.71 -6.25
N SER A 59 5.71 -14.20 -5.76
CA SER A 59 5.06 -13.01 -6.33
C SER A 59 5.86 -11.73 -6.04
N CYS A 60 5.47 -10.62 -6.68
CA CYS A 60 6.02 -9.30 -6.40
C CYS A 60 5.90 -8.89 -4.93
N PHE A 61 4.96 -9.49 -4.18
CA PHE A 61 4.73 -9.19 -2.77
C PHE A 61 5.40 -10.16 -1.79
N GLY A 62 5.98 -11.26 -2.25
CA GLY A 62 6.50 -12.30 -1.36
C GLY A 62 7.56 -11.80 -0.36
N HIS A 63 8.36 -10.82 -0.75
CA HIS A 63 9.40 -10.24 0.11
C HIS A 63 8.82 -9.43 1.30
N PHE A 64 7.63 -8.83 1.17
CA PHE A 64 6.96 -8.14 2.28
C PHE A 64 6.65 -9.09 3.44
N MET A 65 6.45 -10.39 3.19
CA MET A 65 6.21 -11.38 4.25
C MET A 65 7.40 -11.50 5.20
N SER A 66 8.61 -11.31 4.66
CA SER A 66 9.84 -11.34 5.43
C SER A 66 10.06 -10.03 6.19
N MET A 67 9.54 -8.91 5.67
CA MET A 67 9.68 -7.59 6.27
C MET A 67 8.64 -7.30 7.36
N HIS A 68 7.39 -7.76 7.21
CA HIS A 68 6.29 -7.48 8.14
C HIS A 68 6.65 -7.80 9.60
N ARG A 69 7.36 -8.91 9.84
CA ARG A 69 7.75 -9.32 11.20
C ARG A 69 8.76 -8.39 11.88
N LYS A 70 9.40 -7.50 11.13
CA LYS A 70 10.45 -6.59 11.62
C LYS A 70 10.01 -5.12 11.62
N LEU A 71 8.97 -4.78 10.87
CA LEU A 71 8.49 -3.40 10.73
C LEU A 71 7.40 -3.12 11.76
N LYS A 72 7.60 -2.09 12.57
CA LYS A 72 6.57 -1.53 13.46
C LYS A 72 6.12 -0.20 12.89
N PHE A 73 4.83 -0.07 12.62
CA PHE A 73 4.25 1.21 12.23
C PHE A 73 4.18 2.16 13.43
N SER A 74 4.55 3.43 13.22
CA SER A 74 4.39 4.49 14.21
C SER A 74 3.84 5.74 13.54
N GLY A 75 2.53 5.93 13.67
CA GLY A 75 1.86 7.14 13.16
C GLY A 75 2.43 8.42 13.77
N GLY A 76 2.93 8.38 15.01
CA GLY A 76 3.61 9.51 15.62
C GLY A 76 4.92 9.87 14.92
N VAL A 77 5.72 8.87 14.51
CA VAL A 77 6.96 9.12 13.75
C VAL A 77 6.64 9.67 12.36
N ILE A 78 5.64 9.11 11.68
CA ILE A 78 5.21 9.61 10.37
C ILE A 78 4.69 11.04 10.47
N HIS A 79 3.82 11.34 11.46
CA HIS A 79 3.33 12.69 11.72
C HIS A 79 4.47 13.67 11.94
N GLN A 80 5.42 13.32 12.82
CA GLN A 80 6.58 14.17 13.07
C GLN A 80 7.39 14.39 11.79
N LEU A 81 7.64 13.33 11.00
CA LEU A 81 8.35 13.45 9.73
C LEU A 81 7.63 14.39 8.74
N LEU A 82 6.30 14.30 8.65
CA LEU A 82 5.49 15.10 7.73
C LEU A 82 5.50 16.60 8.08
N LEU A 83 5.66 16.99 9.35
CA LEU A 83 5.82 18.40 9.75
C LEU A 83 7.10 19.04 9.19
N TRP A 84 8.08 18.22 8.81
CA TRP A 84 9.35 18.69 8.23
C TRP A 84 9.38 18.64 6.70
N VAL A 85 8.21 18.48 6.05
CA VAL A 85 8.11 18.53 4.59
C VAL A 85 8.36 19.96 4.12
N LEU A 86 9.22 20.09 3.12
CA LEU A 86 9.44 21.37 2.43
C LEU A 86 8.36 21.57 1.37
N ASP A 87 7.94 22.82 1.22
CA ASP A 87 7.08 23.20 0.10
C ASP A 87 7.88 23.27 -1.20
N HIS A 88 7.18 23.09 -2.31
CA HIS A 88 7.76 23.20 -3.64
C HIS A 88 6.97 24.23 -4.45
N ASP A 89 7.67 25.17 -5.06
CA ASP A 89 7.07 26.15 -5.97
C ASP A 89 6.40 25.49 -7.20
N GLU A 90 6.84 24.27 -7.56
CA GLU A 90 6.31 23.50 -8.68
C GLU A 90 5.71 22.15 -8.24
N PRO A 91 4.67 21.63 -8.93
CA PRO A 91 4.12 20.31 -8.65
C PRO A 91 5.16 19.21 -8.94
N THR A 92 5.82 18.72 -7.91
CA THR A 92 6.73 17.57 -8.02
C THR A 92 6.00 16.27 -7.69
N ASP A 93 6.48 15.15 -8.21
CA ASP A 93 6.10 13.82 -7.74
C ASP A 93 7.00 13.33 -6.62
N GLU A 94 7.79 14.19 -5.98
CA GLU A 94 8.74 13.88 -4.91
C GLU A 94 8.36 14.58 -3.61
N MET A 95 8.98 14.16 -2.50
CA MET A 95 8.90 14.86 -1.22
C MET A 95 10.30 15.18 -0.70
N LEU A 96 10.49 16.39 -0.23
CA LEU A 96 11.71 16.84 0.45
C LEU A 96 11.43 17.01 1.94
N PHE A 97 12.33 16.49 2.76
CA PHE A 97 12.26 16.55 4.21
C PHE A 97 13.48 17.25 4.77
N LEU A 98 13.27 18.19 5.69
CA LEU A 98 14.35 18.80 6.46
C LEU A 98 14.63 17.96 7.71
N LEU A 99 15.70 17.16 7.66
CA LEU A 99 16.15 16.32 8.78
C LEU A 99 17.41 16.91 9.41
N GLY A 100 17.22 17.65 10.49
CA GLY A 100 18.30 18.38 11.17
C GLY A 100 18.83 19.51 10.28
N ILE A 101 19.97 19.28 9.64
CA ILE A 101 20.58 20.23 8.68
C ILE A 101 20.59 19.71 7.24
N HIS A 102 20.02 18.54 7.00
CA HIS A 102 20.06 17.87 5.70
C HIS A 102 18.68 17.89 5.06
N VAL A 103 18.64 18.18 3.76
CA VAL A 103 17.46 17.92 2.95
C VAL A 103 17.56 16.52 2.40
N VAL A 104 16.56 15.71 2.71
CA VAL A 104 16.45 14.32 2.26
C VAL A 104 15.30 14.23 1.28
N ARG A 105 15.54 13.56 0.16
CA ARG A 105 14.55 13.35 -0.89
C ARG A 105 13.93 11.97 -0.78
N PHE A 106 12.62 11.92 -1.00
CA PHE A 106 11.87 10.70 -1.21
C PHE A 106 11.19 10.76 -2.58
N SER A 107 11.72 10.00 -3.53
CA SER A 107 11.26 9.92 -4.91
C SER A 107 10.83 8.48 -5.26
N LYS A 108 10.47 8.28 -6.52
CA LYS A 108 10.22 6.95 -7.11
C LYS A 108 11.41 6.00 -6.92
N VAL A 109 12.63 6.54 -6.92
CA VAL A 109 13.85 5.73 -6.78
C VAL A 109 13.92 5.11 -5.38
N GLU A 110 13.83 5.93 -4.34
CA GLU A 110 13.83 5.44 -2.95
C GLU A 110 12.64 4.52 -2.69
N PHE A 111 11.46 4.85 -3.22
CA PHE A 111 10.28 4.01 -3.11
C PHE A 111 10.47 2.63 -3.77
N SER A 112 11.01 2.58 -4.99
CA SER A 112 11.28 1.32 -5.69
C SER A 112 12.32 0.47 -4.96
N LEU A 113 13.36 1.11 -4.42
CA LEU A 113 14.39 0.41 -3.64
C LEU A 113 13.83 -0.21 -2.36
N ILE A 114 12.94 0.50 -1.65
CA ILE A 114 12.34 0.02 -0.39
C ILE A 114 11.31 -1.08 -0.66
N THR A 115 10.44 -0.87 -1.66
CA THR A 115 9.29 -1.75 -1.91
C THR A 115 9.56 -2.88 -2.88
N GLY A 116 10.66 -2.84 -3.62
CA GLY A 116 10.96 -3.79 -4.70
C GLY A 116 9.92 -3.83 -5.83
N LEU A 117 8.92 -2.94 -5.82
CA LEU A 117 7.84 -2.94 -6.80
C LEU A 117 8.30 -2.36 -8.12
N ARG A 118 7.79 -2.94 -9.21
CA ARG A 118 8.13 -2.51 -10.57
C ARG A 118 7.49 -1.17 -10.89
N PHE A 119 8.30 -0.27 -11.45
CA PHE A 119 7.85 0.97 -12.06
C PHE A 119 7.71 0.80 -13.57
N GLY A 120 6.83 1.61 -14.16
CA GLY A 120 6.56 1.62 -15.59
C GLY A 120 5.33 2.45 -15.91
N PHE A 121 4.93 2.43 -17.18
CA PHE A 121 3.68 3.03 -17.63
C PHE A 121 2.49 2.23 -17.10
N VAL A 122 1.68 2.83 -16.24
CA VAL A 122 0.46 2.20 -15.71
C VAL A 122 -0.55 2.12 -16.86
N PRO A 123 -0.92 0.91 -17.33
CA PRO A 123 -1.86 0.77 -18.41
C PRO A 123 -3.25 1.25 -17.97
N ASP A 124 -4.08 1.60 -18.95
CA ASP A 124 -5.48 1.95 -18.69
C ASP A 124 -6.22 0.74 -18.09
N THR A 125 -6.65 0.89 -16.85
CA THR A 125 -7.32 -0.18 -16.10
C THR A 125 -8.72 -0.49 -16.62
N SER A 126 -9.30 0.37 -17.47
CA SER A 126 -10.57 0.09 -18.17
C SER A 126 -10.43 -0.98 -19.25
N MET A 127 -9.21 -1.31 -19.68
CA MET A 127 -8.95 -2.35 -20.68
C MET A 127 -9.06 -3.78 -20.13
N TYR A 128 -9.10 -3.95 -18.81
CA TYR A 128 -9.29 -5.26 -18.22
C TYR A 128 -10.75 -5.69 -18.42
N ILE A 129 -10.91 -6.87 -19.02
CA ILE A 129 -12.22 -7.45 -19.33
C ILE A 129 -12.64 -8.44 -18.26
N VAL A 130 -13.95 -8.59 -18.10
CA VAL A 130 -14.55 -9.61 -17.23
C VAL A 130 -14.06 -10.99 -17.69
N VAL A 131 -13.55 -11.77 -16.75
CA VAL A 131 -13.20 -13.17 -16.96
C VAL A 131 -14.40 -14.00 -16.54
N GLU A 132 -14.99 -14.73 -17.49
CA GLU A 132 -16.11 -15.65 -17.23
C GLU A 132 -15.72 -16.69 -16.18
N ASN A 133 -16.61 -16.91 -15.21
CA ASN A 133 -16.34 -17.75 -14.05
C ASN A 133 -15.00 -17.35 -13.40
N GLY A 134 -14.79 -16.03 -13.23
CA GLY A 134 -13.66 -15.39 -12.58
C GLY A 134 -13.82 -15.31 -11.06
N ILE A 135 -12.79 -14.86 -10.37
CA ILE A 135 -12.71 -14.89 -8.91
C ILE A 135 -13.76 -13.98 -8.28
N HIS A 136 -14.07 -12.86 -8.92
CA HIS A 136 -15.16 -12.00 -8.50
C HIS A 136 -16.51 -12.74 -8.55
N GLU A 137 -16.82 -13.40 -9.67
CA GLU A 137 -18.08 -14.12 -9.85
C GLU A 137 -18.21 -15.32 -8.91
N ARG A 138 -17.12 -16.08 -8.68
CA ARG A 138 -17.13 -17.25 -7.78
C ARG A 138 -17.37 -16.86 -6.32
N TYR A 139 -16.67 -15.85 -5.84
CA TYR A 139 -16.66 -15.52 -4.40
C TYR A 139 -17.58 -14.38 -4.02
N PHE A 140 -17.99 -13.55 -4.99
CA PHE A 140 -18.81 -12.37 -4.77
C PHE A 140 -19.96 -12.24 -5.79
N PRO A 141 -20.73 -13.32 -6.08
CA PRO A 141 -21.72 -13.32 -7.17
C PRO A 141 -22.86 -12.30 -7.00
N ALA A 142 -23.15 -11.90 -5.76
CA ALA A 142 -24.23 -10.96 -5.42
C ALA A 142 -23.74 -9.54 -5.08
N HIS A 143 -22.44 -9.26 -5.24
CA HIS A 143 -21.85 -7.99 -4.83
C HIS A 143 -21.24 -7.29 -6.03
N ASP A 144 -21.87 -6.21 -6.49
CA ASP A 144 -21.28 -5.33 -7.51
C ASP A 144 -20.07 -4.55 -6.97
N GLU A 145 -20.02 -4.35 -5.64
CA GLU A 145 -18.97 -3.62 -4.96
C GLU A 145 -18.43 -4.38 -3.75
N VAL A 146 -17.23 -4.94 -3.89
CA VAL A 146 -16.56 -5.73 -2.85
C VAL A 146 -15.68 -4.84 -1.97
N SER A 147 -15.83 -4.93 -0.66
CA SER A 147 -14.95 -4.29 0.33
C SER A 147 -13.81 -5.22 0.76
N LEU A 148 -12.84 -4.67 1.50
CA LEU A 148 -11.76 -5.49 2.06
C LEU A 148 -12.25 -6.39 3.20
N ASP A 149 -13.31 -6.02 3.90
CA ASP A 149 -13.93 -6.89 4.91
C ASP A 149 -14.64 -8.09 4.27
N ASP A 150 -15.31 -7.91 3.13
CA ASP A 150 -15.90 -9.01 2.35
C ASP A 150 -14.80 -10.01 1.92
N LEU A 151 -13.68 -9.48 1.43
CA LEU A 151 -12.53 -10.28 1.04
C LEU A 151 -11.94 -11.07 2.22
N ARG A 152 -11.89 -10.46 3.40
CA ARG A 152 -11.46 -11.09 4.65
C ARG A 152 -12.37 -12.25 5.03
N VAL A 153 -13.69 -12.07 4.96
CA VAL A 153 -14.67 -13.11 5.29
C VAL A 153 -14.45 -14.34 4.42
N VAL A 154 -14.30 -14.17 3.10
CA VAL A 154 -14.02 -15.27 2.16
C VAL A 154 -12.71 -15.98 2.51
N LEU A 155 -11.61 -15.23 2.72
CA LEU A 155 -10.32 -15.79 3.09
C LEU A 155 -10.35 -16.56 4.43
N THR A 156 -11.23 -16.17 5.35
CA THR A 156 -11.39 -16.83 6.66
C THR A 156 -12.18 -18.13 6.57
N GLN A 157 -13.11 -18.24 5.62
CA GLN A 157 -13.88 -19.46 5.39
C GLN A 157 -13.02 -20.61 4.83
N ARG A 158 -11.94 -20.28 4.10
CA ARG A 158 -10.91 -21.24 3.62
C ARG A 158 -11.41 -22.34 2.69
N GLU A 159 -12.55 -22.11 2.04
CA GLU A 159 -13.09 -22.98 1.01
C GLU A 159 -12.79 -22.35 -0.36
N PHE A 160 -11.82 -22.93 -1.08
CA PHE A 160 -11.41 -22.41 -2.38
C PHE A 160 -11.74 -23.38 -3.52
N GLU A 161 -12.42 -22.89 -4.55
CA GLU A 161 -12.91 -23.72 -5.66
C GLU A 161 -11.82 -24.15 -6.63
N LYS A 162 -10.86 -23.24 -6.93
CA LYS A 162 -9.78 -23.51 -7.89
C LYS A 162 -8.41 -23.31 -7.25
N ALA A 163 -7.40 -23.97 -7.83
CA ALA A 163 -6.00 -23.76 -7.46
C ALA A 163 -5.62 -22.29 -7.61
N TYR A 164 -4.80 -21.80 -6.68
CA TYR A 164 -4.35 -20.40 -6.59
C TYR A 164 -5.43 -19.36 -6.28
N ASP A 165 -6.70 -19.70 -6.08
CA ASP A 165 -7.73 -18.69 -5.75
C ASP A 165 -7.41 -17.97 -4.45
N ALA A 166 -6.95 -18.71 -3.45
CA ALA A 166 -6.48 -18.12 -2.20
C ALA A 166 -5.31 -17.15 -2.42
N VAL A 167 -4.38 -17.48 -3.33
CA VAL A 167 -3.25 -16.62 -3.69
C VAL A 167 -3.76 -15.32 -4.32
N LYS A 168 -4.68 -15.41 -5.27
CA LYS A 168 -5.28 -14.25 -5.96
C LYS A 168 -5.95 -13.30 -4.96
N LEU A 169 -6.80 -13.83 -4.06
CA LEU A 169 -7.46 -13.03 -3.02
C LEU A 169 -6.43 -12.39 -2.08
N CYS A 170 -5.40 -13.12 -1.66
CA CYS A 170 -4.33 -12.57 -0.83
C CYS A 170 -3.54 -11.46 -1.54
N LEU A 171 -3.30 -11.55 -2.86
CA LEU A 171 -2.64 -10.49 -3.62
C LEU A 171 -3.47 -9.20 -3.66
N ILE A 172 -4.79 -9.32 -3.78
CA ILE A 172 -5.71 -8.17 -3.67
C ILE A 172 -5.64 -7.54 -2.26
N CYS A 173 -5.67 -8.37 -1.21
CA CYS A 173 -5.49 -7.89 0.16
C CYS A 173 -4.16 -7.13 0.33
N MET A 174 -3.07 -7.70 -0.16
CA MET A 174 -1.73 -7.10 -0.09
C MET A 174 -1.69 -5.72 -0.74
N LEU A 175 -2.24 -5.60 -1.94
CA LEU A 175 -2.28 -4.35 -2.69
C LEU A 175 -3.02 -3.26 -1.89
N ASN A 176 -4.24 -3.53 -1.42
CA ASN A 176 -5.03 -2.48 -0.79
C ASN A 176 -4.64 -2.21 0.67
N TRP A 177 -4.49 -3.24 1.50
CA TRP A 177 -4.22 -3.04 2.93
C TRP A 177 -2.78 -2.63 3.22
N ILE A 178 -1.79 -3.29 2.59
CA ILE A 178 -0.38 -3.08 2.97
C ILE A 178 0.24 -1.98 2.14
N THR A 179 0.00 -1.98 0.83
CA THR A 179 0.71 -1.03 -0.03
C THR A 179 -0.01 0.31 -0.11
N MET A 180 -1.34 0.33 -0.14
CA MET A 180 -2.11 1.56 -0.24
C MET A 180 -2.67 2.06 1.11
N GLY A 181 -2.72 1.21 2.14
CA GLY A 181 -3.22 1.61 3.47
C GLY A 181 -4.70 2.02 3.46
N VAL A 182 -5.48 1.42 2.56
CA VAL A 182 -6.89 1.75 2.31
C VAL A 182 -7.75 1.27 3.48
N ASP A 183 -8.68 2.14 3.93
CA ASP A 183 -9.70 1.79 4.93
C ASP A 183 -10.49 0.56 4.46
N GLU A 184 -10.74 -0.39 5.36
CA GLU A 184 -11.35 -1.68 5.02
C GLU A 184 -12.76 -1.60 4.45
N ARG A 185 -13.45 -0.48 4.68
CA ARG A 185 -14.80 -0.21 4.18
C ARG A 185 -14.79 0.31 2.74
N LEU A 186 -13.62 0.75 2.26
CA LEU A 186 -13.50 1.24 0.90
C LEU A 186 -13.60 0.08 -0.10
N LYS A 187 -14.20 0.40 -1.24
CA LYS A 187 -14.47 -0.56 -2.30
C LYS A 187 -13.21 -0.85 -3.08
N ILE A 188 -12.96 -2.13 -3.30
CA ILE A 188 -11.84 -2.62 -4.09
C ILE A 188 -12.16 -2.33 -5.56
N PRO A 189 -11.28 -1.64 -6.29
CA PRO A 189 -11.46 -1.44 -7.72
C PRO A 189 -11.58 -2.77 -8.47
N VAL A 190 -12.66 -2.94 -9.25
CA VAL A 190 -12.99 -4.21 -9.91
C VAL A 190 -11.86 -4.75 -10.79
N TRP A 191 -11.07 -3.87 -11.41
CA TRP A 191 -9.94 -4.24 -12.26
C TRP A 191 -8.89 -5.09 -11.54
N GLN A 192 -8.78 -4.99 -10.22
CA GLN A 192 -7.85 -5.81 -9.46
C GLN A 192 -8.23 -7.29 -9.47
N PHE A 193 -9.53 -7.60 -9.44
CA PHE A 193 -10.03 -8.97 -9.56
C PHE A 193 -9.74 -9.56 -10.94
N TRP A 194 -9.81 -8.74 -11.99
CA TRP A 194 -9.46 -9.15 -13.35
C TRP A 194 -7.94 -9.31 -13.53
N LEU A 195 -7.14 -8.43 -12.92
CA LEU A 195 -5.68 -8.50 -13.02
C LEU A 195 -5.12 -9.78 -12.37
N VAL A 196 -5.63 -10.19 -11.20
CA VAL A 196 -5.12 -11.38 -10.50
C VAL A 196 -5.45 -12.71 -11.19
N GLU A 197 -6.42 -12.73 -12.12
CA GLU A 197 -6.67 -13.93 -12.93
C GLU A 197 -5.42 -14.36 -13.70
N GLY A 198 -4.64 -13.38 -14.19
CA GLY A 198 -3.32 -13.59 -14.73
C GLY A 198 -2.23 -13.30 -13.70
N LEU A 199 -1.86 -14.25 -12.84
CA LEU A 199 -0.84 -14.02 -11.80
C LEU A 199 0.51 -13.49 -12.35
N ASN A 200 0.91 -13.91 -13.56
CA ASN A 200 2.10 -13.36 -14.21
C ASN A 200 1.89 -11.92 -14.72
N ALA A 201 0.68 -11.60 -15.17
CA ALA A 201 0.31 -10.23 -15.54
C ALA A 201 0.29 -9.34 -14.30
N PHE A 202 -0.23 -9.84 -13.17
CA PHE A 202 -0.17 -9.16 -11.87
C PHE A 202 1.26 -8.84 -11.45
N ASP A 203 2.16 -9.83 -11.46
CA ASP A 203 3.58 -9.63 -11.12
C ASP A 203 4.30 -8.70 -12.12
N ALA A 204 3.83 -8.66 -13.37
CA ALA A 204 4.37 -7.79 -14.41
C ALA A 204 3.81 -6.36 -14.37
N PHE A 205 2.67 -6.15 -13.71
CA PHE A 205 2.01 -4.85 -13.61
C PHE A 205 2.92 -3.84 -12.89
N PRO A 206 2.97 -2.57 -13.33
CA PRO A 206 3.81 -1.54 -12.70
C PRO A 206 3.20 -1.03 -11.38
N LEU A 207 3.00 -1.93 -10.43
CA LEU A 207 2.40 -1.65 -9.12
C LEU A 207 3.18 -0.57 -8.36
N GLY A 208 4.50 -0.49 -8.54
CA GLY A 208 5.33 0.54 -7.93
C GLY A 208 4.89 1.95 -8.35
N ALA A 209 4.63 2.16 -9.65
CA ALA A 209 4.15 3.44 -10.14
C ALA A 209 2.71 3.76 -9.65
N HIS A 210 1.84 2.76 -9.62
CA HIS A 210 0.46 2.91 -9.16
C HIS A 210 0.40 3.26 -7.66
N VAL A 211 1.05 2.47 -6.81
CA VAL A 211 1.08 2.66 -5.36
C VAL A 211 1.80 3.96 -5.00
N TYR A 212 2.93 4.26 -5.64
CA TYR A 212 3.68 5.49 -5.37
C TYR A 212 2.83 6.75 -5.55
N ARG A 213 2.05 6.81 -6.63
CA ARG A 213 1.15 7.93 -6.89
C ARG A 213 0.13 8.11 -5.76
N HIS A 214 -0.42 7.00 -5.27
CA HIS A 214 -1.34 7.00 -4.13
C HIS A 214 -0.64 7.48 -2.86
N SER A 215 0.53 6.91 -2.53
CA SER A 215 1.29 7.26 -1.32
C SER A 215 1.70 8.74 -1.28
N ILE A 216 2.26 9.27 -2.37
CA ILE A 216 2.66 10.68 -2.46
C ILE A 216 1.45 11.59 -2.34
N PHE A 217 0.34 11.27 -3.01
CA PHE A 217 -0.89 12.04 -2.88
C PHE A 217 -1.36 12.07 -1.42
N SER A 218 -1.47 10.91 -0.76
CA SER A 218 -1.90 10.83 0.63
C SER A 218 -0.97 11.62 1.56
N PHE A 219 0.35 11.49 1.43
CA PHE A 219 1.30 12.19 2.30
C PHE A 219 1.30 13.72 2.09
N LYS A 220 1.20 14.19 0.84
CA LYS A 220 1.13 15.62 0.55
C LYS A 220 -0.12 16.29 1.12
N HIS A 221 -1.21 15.54 1.26
CA HIS A 221 -2.49 16.05 1.78
C HIS A 221 -2.79 15.60 3.23
N ALA A 222 -1.84 14.94 3.89
CA ALA A 222 -2.03 14.43 5.27
C ALA A 222 -2.06 15.53 6.32
N LEU A 223 -1.34 16.63 6.07
CA LEU A 223 -1.32 17.83 6.90
C LEU A 223 -1.80 19.03 6.06
N PRO A 224 -2.47 20.01 6.68
CA PRO A 224 -2.81 21.26 6.02
C PRO A 224 -1.57 21.92 5.39
#